data_AF-A0A1F2YSR1-F1
#
_entry.id   AF-A0A1F2YSR1-F1
#
_cell.length_a   1.000
_cell.length_b   1.000
_cell.length_c   1.000
_cell.angle_alpha   90.00
_cell.angle_beta   90.00
_cell.angle_gamma   90.00
#
_symmetry.space_group_name_H-M   'P 1'
#
loop_
_entity.id
_entity.type
_entity.pdbx_description
1 polymer ?
#
loop_
_entity_poly.entity_id
_entity_poly.type
_entity_poly.pdbx_seq_one_letter_code
_entity_poly.pdbx_strand_id
1 'polypeptide(L)'
;MPIFLPLPQGICGRNPSVMLATVFGIGRFRWAPGTAGSLVTLPLAFILSGPFPLLAGALIAFVLGMIAIPAMEKAEHDSGMVVIDEVSGQLIAMAAMRPGNLPDLALAFILFRLFDVTKPWPACYFDRKVPGAFGVMMDDVVAGIMGALVLLGIHTAGIMP
;
A
#
# COMPACT_ATOMS: atom_id res chain seq x y z
N MET A 1 12.97 16.69 18.18
CA MET A 1 11.64 16.56 17.53
C MET A 1 11.23 15.09 17.57
N PRO A 2 9.94 14.76 17.76
CA PRO A 2 9.48 13.37 17.83
C PRO A 2 9.61 12.66 16.47
N ILE A 3 9.93 11.36 16.50
CA ILE A 3 10.07 10.50 15.31
C ILE A 3 8.69 10.18 14.70
N PHE A 4 7.66 10.08 15.53
CA PHE A 4 6.29 9.83 15.14
C PHE A 4 5.45 11.10 15.25
N LEU A 5 4.62 11.36 14.24
CA LEU A 5 3.67 12.44 14.24
C LEU A 5 2.60 12.21 15.33
N PRO A 6 2.16 13.28 16.02
CA PRO A 6 0.99 13.22 16.87
C PRO A 6 -0.24 12.94 16.01
N LEU A 7 -1.22 12.22 16.56
CA LEU A 7 -2.48 12.01 15.85
C LEU A 7 -3.29 13.31 15.79
N PRO A 8 -4.11 13.50 14.74
CA PRO A 8 -5.14 14.53 14.68
C PRO A 8 -6.01 14.60 15.94
N GLN A 9 -6.52 15.79 16.24
CA GLN A 9 -7.39 15.99 17.39
C GLN A 9 -8.68 15.17 17.23
N GLY A 10 -9.15 14.57 18.33
CA GLY A 10 -10.40 13.79 18.35
C GLY A 10 -10.27 12.31 18.01
N ILE A 11 -9.07 11.83 17.66
CA ILE A 11 -8.81 10.39 17.45
C ILE A 11 -7.73 9.85 18.39
N CYS A 12 -7.92 8.59 18.81
CA CYS A 12 -7.04 7.90 19.74
C CYS A 12 -6.30 6.78 19.02
N GLY A 13 -5.00 6.63 19.27
CA GLY A 13 -4.18 5.58 18.66
C GLY A 13 -4.53 4.16 19.12
N ARG A 14 -5.37 4.00 20.15
CA ARG A 14 -5.94 2.71 20.56
C ARG A 14 -7.23 2.37 19.82
N ASN A 15 -7.77 3.29 19.02
CA ASN A 15 -8.93 3.00 18.18
C ASN A 15 -8.53 1.99 17.10
N PRO A 16 -9.23 0.85 16.97
CA PRO A 16 -8.90 -0.16 15.97
C PRO A 16 -8.82 0.37 14.54
N SER A 17 -9.72 1.27 14.14
CA SER A 17 -9.68 1.88 12.80
C SER A 17 -8.42 2.72 12.58
N VAL A 18 -7.99 3.48 13.58
CA VAL A 18 -6.75 4.27 13.49
C VAL A 18 -5.53 3.35 13.43
N MET A 19 -5.52 2.28 14.24
CA MET A 19 -4.45 1.29 14.19
C MET A 19 -4.39 0.60 12.82
N LEU A 20 -5.53 0.22 12.25
CA LEU A 20 -5.58 -0.42 10.94
C LEU A 20 -5.12 0.54 9.83
N ALA A 21 -5.70 1.73 9.76
CA ALA A 21 -5.37 2.72 8.71
C ALA A 21 -3.88 3.11 8.72
N THR A 22 -3.28 3.22 9.91
CA THR A 22 -1.86 3.59 10.07
C THR A 22 -0.90 2.39 10.11
N VAL A 23 -1.39 1.17 9.90
CA VAL A 23 -0.63 -0.10 10.04
C VAL A 23 0.10 -0.12 11.39
N PHE A 24 -0.67 -0.14 12.48
CA PHE A 24 -0.22 -0.14 13.87
C PHE A 24 0.72 1.02 14.24
N GLY A 25 0.52 2.19 13.60
CA GLY A 25 1.27 3.41 13.87
C GLY A 25 2.49 3.64 12.97
N ILE A 26 2.76 2.76 12.01
CA ILE A 26 3.84 2.90 11.02
C ILE A 26 3.62 4.15 10.16
N GLY A 27 2.39 4.39 9.72
CA GLY A 27 2.02 5.59 8.96
C GLY A 27 2.20 6.89 9.72
N ARG A 28 2.51 6.86 11.02
CA ARG A 28 2.86 8.07 11.78
C ARG A 28 4.33 8.46 11.64
N PHE A 29 5.13 7.72 10.88
CA PHE A 29 6.54 8.02 10.70
C PHE A 29 6.73 9.37 9.99
N ARG A 30 7.49 10.28 10.61
CA ARG A 30 7.49 11.70 10.23
C ARG A 30 8.04 12.02 8.83
N TRP A 31 9.02 11.27 8.35
CA TRP A 31 9.77 11.68 7.15
C TRP A 31 9.23 11.10 5.86
N ALA A 32 8.69 9.89 5.90
CA ALA A 32 8.18 9.18 4.74
C ALA A 32 7.22 8.07 5.23
N PRO A 33 6.01 8.44 5.68
CA PRO A 33 5.06 7.49 6.24
C PRO A 33 4.76 6.36 5.24
N GLY A 34 4.59 6.71 3.97
CA GLY A 34 4.42 5.74 2.90
C GLY A 34 5.62 4.81 2.73
N THR A 35 6.84 5.34 2.61
CA THR A 35 8.02 4.47 2.55
C THR A 35 8.11 3.52 3.76
N ALA A 36 7.74 3.97 4.96
CA ALA A 36 7.68 3.10 6.13
C ALA A 36 6.61 2.02 6.02
N GLY A 37 5.40 2.35 5.54
CA GLY A 37 4.32 1.40 5.25
C GLY A 37 4.77 0.34 4.26
N SER A 38 5.32 0.80 3.12
CA SER A 38 5.77 -0.08 2.06
C SER A 38 6.96 -0.98 2.44
N LEU A 39 7.85 -0.51 3.32
CA LEU A 39 8.94 -1.34 3.85
C LEU A 39 8.42 -2.44 4.78
N VAL A 40 7.34 -2.18 5.51
CA VAL A 40 6.72 -3.19 6.39
C VAL A 40 5.95 -4.24 5.60
N THR A 41 5.48 -3.92 4.39
CA THR A 41 4.88 -4.89 3.48
C THR A 41 5.89 -5.96 3.02
N LEU A 42 7.19 -5.66 2.93
CA LEU A 42 8.22 -6.61 2.48
C LEU A 42 8.28 -7.91 3.30
N PRO A 43 8.45 -7.87 4.64
CA PRO A 43 8.44 -9.10 5.44
C PRO A 43 7.08 -9.81 5.40
N LEU A 44 5.97 -9.08 5.32
CA LEU A 44 4.63 -9.67 5.16
C LEU A 44 4.54 -10.48 3.85
N ALA A 45 5.01 -9.91 2.74
CA ALA A 45 4.99 -10.57 1.45
C ALA A 45 5.89 -11.82 1.43
N PHE A 46 7.04 -11.75 2.10
CA PHE A 46 7.95 -12.88 2.24
C PHE A 46 7.29 -14.05 3.01
N ILE A 47 6.50 -13.76 4.05
CA ILE A 47 5.77 -14.77 4.82
C ILE A 47 4.63 -15.38 4.01
N LEU A 48 3.84 -14.55 3.32
CA LEU A 48 2.67 -15.01 2.57
C LEU A 48 3.04 -15.94 1.40
N SER A 49 4.19 -15.73 0.76
CA SER A 49 4.80 -16.58 -0.27
C SER A 49 3.83 -17.10 -1.36
N GLY A 50 3.91 -16.50 -2.55
CA GLY A 50 3.17 -16.93 -3.74
C GLY A 50 1.92 -16.12 -4.03
N PRO A 51 1.36 -16.24 -5.25
CA PRO A 51 0.36 -15.31 -5.77
C PRO A 51 -0.95 -15.34 -4.97
N PHE A 52 -1.49 -16.51 -4.64
CA PHE A 52 -2.79 -16.60 -3.97
C PHE A 52 -2.78 -16.01 -2.55
N PRO A 53 -1.81 -16.34 -1.66
CA PRO A 53 -1.75 -15.70 -0.34
C PRO A 53 -1.51 -14.20 -0.41
N LEU A 54 -0.68 -13.72 -1.36
CA LEU A 54 -0.42 -12.29 -1.55
C LEU A 54 -1.69 -11.54 -1.97
N LEU A 55 -2.43 -12.07 -2.95
CA LEU A 55 -3.71 -11.49 -3.38
C LEU A 55 -4.78 -11.56 -2.29
N ALA A 56 -4.82 -12.64 -1.51
CA ALA A 56 -5.71 -12.73 -0.35
C ALA A 56 -5.34 -11.68 0.72
N GLY A 57 -4.06 -11.49 1.00
CA GLY A 57 -3.55 -10.44 1.89
C GLY A 57 -3.90 -9.04 1.39
N ALA A 58 -3.74 -8.80 0.09
CA ALA A 58 -4.13 -7.54 -0.55
C ALA A 58 -5.62 -7.26 -0.40
N LEU A 59 -6.48 -8.25 -0.63
CA LEU A 59 -7.93 -8.14 -0.47
C LEU A 59 -8.32 -7.89 1.00
N ILE A 60 -7.66 -8.56 1.94
CA ILE A 60 -7.88 -8.32 3.37
C ILE A 60 -7.50 -6.89 3.73
N ALA A 61 -6.32 -6.42 3.32
CA ALA A 61 -5.89 -5.04 3.52
C ALA A 61 -6.87 -4.05 2.88
N PHE A 62 -7.37 -4.36 1.68
CA PHE A 62 -8.40 -3.57 0.98
C PHE A 62 -9.67 -3.41 1.82
N VAL A 63 -10.26 -4.52 2.26
CA VAL A 63 -11.49 -4.53 3.07
C VAL A 63 -11.28 -3.82 4.40
N LEU A 64 -10.15 -4.05 5.06
CA LEU A 64 -9.82 -3.39 6.32
C LEU A 64 -9.64 -1.87 6.13
N GLY A 65 -9.00 -1.44 5.05
CA GLY A 65 -8.85 -0.02 4.70
C GLY A 65 -10.18 0.66 4.46
N MET A 66 -11.08 0.01 3.70
CA MET A 66 -12.45 0.49 3.47
C MET A 66 -13.23 0.75 4.77
N ILE A 67 -12.98 -0.05 5.81
CA ILE A 67 -13.62 0.10 7.14
C ILE A 67 -12.88 1.15 8.00
N ALA A 68 -11.55 1.22 7.88
CA ALA A 68 -10.69 1.97 8.78
C ALA A 68 -10.53 3.46 8.39
N ILE A 69 -10.35 3.75 7.11
CA ILE A 69 -10.08 5.10 6.58
C ILE A 69 -11.15 6.13 6.94
N PRO A 70 -12.46 5.82 6.92
CA PRO A 70 -13.49 6.81 7.27
C PRO A 70 -13.35 7.40 8.68
N ALA A 71 -12.68 6.69 9.61
CA ALA A 71 -12.39 7.23 10.95
C ALA A 71 -11.26 8.28 10.91
N MET A 72 -10.29 8.13 10.00
CA MET A 72 -9.20 9.08 9.79
C MET A 72 -9.71 10.31 9.04
N GLU A 73 -10.46 10.13 7.95
CA GLU A 73 -10.98 11.23 7.12
C GLU A 73 -11.88 12.21 7.90
N LYS A 74 -12.59 11.72 8.92
CA LYS A 74 -13.41 12.56 9.81
C LYS A 74 -12.57 13.49 10.68
N ALA A 75 -11.35 13.08 11.03
CA ALA A 75 -10.47 13.83 11.91
C ALA A 75 -9.53 14.75 11.11
N GLU A 76 -9.04 14.25 9.97
CA GLU A 76 -8.17 14.98 9.05
C GLU A 76 -8.41 14.42 7.65
N HIS A 77 -8.88 15.30 6.75
CA HIS A 77 -9.07 14.94 5.36
C HIS A 77 -7.71 14.69 4.69
N ASP A 78 -7.61 13.65 3.86
CA ASP A 78 -6.38 13.23 3.18
C ASP A 78 -5.17 13.09 4.11
N SER A 79 -5.37 12.44 5.26
CA SER A 79 -4.29 12.22 6.22
C SER A 79 -3.21 11.33 5.60
N GLY A 80 -2.01 11.88 5.38
CA GLY A 80 -0.84 11.12 4.91
C GLY A 80 -0.32 10.07 5.90
N MET A 81 -1.05 9.82 7.00
CA MET A 81 -0.79 8.71 7.92
C MET A 81 -1.50 7.41 7.53
N VAL A 82 -2.43 7.46 6.57
CA VAL A 82 -3.04 6.26 5.99
C VAL A 82 -1.99 5.59 5.10
N VAL A 83 -1.68 4.33 5.40
CA VAL A 83 -0.69 3.52 4.67
C VAL A 83 -1.15 2.07 4.45
N ILE A 84 -2.43 1.77 4.73
CA ILE A 84 -3.02 0.44 4.53
C ILE A 84 -3.40 0.18 3.05
N ASP A 85 -3.72 1.25 2.34
CA ASP A 85 -3.77 1.35 0.88
C ASP A 85 -2.46 0.85 0.26
N GLU A 86 -1.31 1.34 0.76
CA GLU A 86 -0.01 0.94 0.23
C GLU A 86 0.28 -0.54 0.45
N VAL A 87 -0.11 -1.08 1.62
CA VAL A 87 0.01 -2.52 1.90
C VAL A 87 -0.81 -3.31 0.88
N SER A 88 -2.03 -2.88 0.58
CA SER A 88 -2.88 -3.56 -0.40
C SER A 88 -2.28 -3.52 -1.80
N GLY A 89 -1.93 -2.33 -2.29
CA GLY A 89 -1.36 -2.14 -3.62
C GLY A 89 -0.04 -2.88 -3.82
N GLN A 90 0.86 -2.80 -2.85
CA GLN A 90 2.17 -3.44 -2.95
C GLN A 90 2.09 -4.97 -2.91
N LEU A 91 1.18 -5.55 -2.12
CA LEU A 91 0.93 -6.99 -2.15
C LEU A 91 0.43 -7.47 -3.52
N ILE A 92 -0.35 -6.65 -4.24
CA ILE A 92 -0.76 -6.94 -5.63
C ILE A 92 0.46 -6.95 -6.56
N ALA A 93 1.33 -5.93 -6.46
CA ALA A 93 2.56 -5.90 -7.26
C ALA A 93 3.44 -7.13 -7.01
N MET A 94 3.56 -7.54 -5.75
CA MET A 94 4.35 -8.70 -5.33
C MET A 94 3.74 -10.03 -5.72
N ALA A 95 2.43 -10.10 -5.98
CA ALA A 95 1.79 -11.34 -6.45
C ALA A 95 2.32 -11.83 -7.81
N ALA A 96 2.95 -10.94 -8.60
CA ALA A 96 3.62 -11.27 -9.85
C ALA A 96 5.03 -11.85 -9.67
N MET A 97 5.58 -11.87 -8.46
CA MET A 97 6.92 -12.39 -8.20
C MET A 97 6.97 -13.92 -8.29
N ARG A 98 8.14 -14.45 -8.65
CA ARG A 98 8.44 -15.87 -8.45
C ARG A 98 8.72 -16.12 -6.96
N PRO A 99 8.15 -17.19 -6.35
CA PRO A 99 8.34 -17.48 -4.93
C PRO A 99 9.83 -17.56 -4.55
N GLY A 100 10.23 -16.82 -3.51
CA GLY A 100 11.61 -16.79 -3.01
C GLY A 100 12.62 -15.98 -3.86
N ASN A 101 12.19 -15.31 -4.93
CA ASN A 101 13.08 -14.53 -5.78
C ASN A 101 13.29 -13.11 -5.21
N LEU A 102 14.45 -12.88 -4.59
CA LEU A 102 14.80 -11.58 -4.01
C LEU A 102 14.91 -10.45 -5.05
N PRO A 103 15.47 -10.66 -6.26
CA PRO A 103 15.41 -9.66 -7.31
C PRO A 103 13.99 -9.24 -7.69
N ASP A 104 13.06 -10.19 -7.83
CA ASP A 104 11.64 -9.89 -8.10
C ASP A 104 11.03 -9.11 -6.93
N LEU A 105 11.38 -9.41 -5.67
CA LEU A 105 10.91 -8.67 -4.48
C LEU A 105 11.34 -7.21 -4.52
N ALA A 106 12.62 -6.96 -4.79
CA ALA A 106 13.16 -5.61 -4.91
C ALA A 106 12.54 -4.86 -6.10
N LEU A 107 12.39 -5.53 -7.24
CA LEU A 107 11.82 -4.93 -8.43
C LEU A 107 10.32 -4.61 -8.25
N ALA A 108 9.54 -5.52 -7.66
CA ALA A 108 8.13 -5.28 -7.33
C ALA A 108 7.97 -4.09 -6.38
N PHE A 109 8.82 -3.98 -5.35
CA PHE A 109 8.87 -2.83 -4.46
C PHE A 109 9.13 -1.52 -5.22
N ILE A 110 10.16 -1.50 -6.07
CA ILE A 110 10.53 -0.30 -6.84
C ILE A 110 9.42 0.09 -7.82
N LEU A 111 8.87 -0.87 -8.56
CA LEU A 111 7.80 -0.63 -9.53
C LEU A 111 6.54 -0.12 -8.85
N PHE A 112 6.13 -0.72 -7.74
CA PHE A 112 4.99 -0.23 -6.95
C PHE A 112 5.23 1.21 -6.50
N ARG A 113 6.35 1.50 -5.84
CA ARG A 113 6.66 2.85 -5.35
C ARG A 113 6.75 3.87 -6.49
N LEU A 114 7.27 3.48 -7.65
CA LEU A 114 7.29 4.35 -8.82
C LEU A 114 5.87 4.74 -9.22
N PHE A 115 4.94 3.78 -9.32
CA PHE A 115 3.57 4.04 -9.75
C PHE A 115 2.70 4.72 -8.69
N ASP A 116 2.87 4.38 -7.42
CA ASP A 116 2.20 5.05 -6.30
C ASP A 116 2.63 6.53 -6.21
N VAL A 117 3.94 6.82 -6.28
CA VAL A 117 4.42 8.22 -6.20
C VAL A 117 4.05 9.04 -7.44
N THR A 118 4.11 8.45 -8.63
CA THR A 118 3.85 9.18 -9.88
C THR A 118 2.38 9.23 -10.27
N LYS A 119 1.54 8.32 -9.74
CA LYS A 119 0.12 8.13 -10.05
C LYS A 119 -0.21 8.33 -11.54
N PRO A 120 0.38 7.55 -12.48
CA PRO A 120 0.00 7.63 -13.88
C PRO A 120 -1.47 7.23 -14.06
N TRP A 121 -2.10 7.64 -15.15
CA TRP A 121 -3.45 7.15 -15.45
C TRP A 121 -3.41 5.62 -15.61
N PRO A 122 -4.35 4.85 -15.00
CA PRO A 122 -5.59 5.31 -14.36
C PRO A 122 -5.52 5.57 -12.84
N ALA A 123 -4.38 5.42 -12.15
CA ALA A 123 -4.29 5.61 -10.70
C ALA A 123 -4.72 7.02 -10.27
N CYS A 124 -4.24 8.07 -10.94
CA CYS A 124 -4.64 9.45 -10.63
C CYS A 124 -6.13 9.77 -10.85
N TYR A 125 -6.89 8.92 -11.55
CA TYR A 125 -8.33 9.11 -11.67
C TYR A 125 -9.02 8.86 -10.33
N PHE A 126 -8.63 7.79 -9.62
CA PHE A 126 -9.23 7.44 -8.33
C PHE A 126 -8.91 8.48 -7.26
N ASP A 127 -7.63 8.85 -7.14
CA ASP A 127 -7.12 9.92 -6.27
C ASP A 127 -7.88 11.26 -6.48
N ARG A 128 -8.19 11.63 -7.73
CA ARG A 128 -8.75 12.97 -8.04
C ARG A 128 -10.26 13.04 -8.18
N LYS A 129 -10.93 11.93 -8.51
CA LYS A 129 -12.35 11.93 -8.93
C LYS A 129 -13.23 11.05 -8.06
N VAL A 130 -12.65 10.18 -7.24
CA VAL A 130 -13.40 9.22 -6.43
C VAL A 130 -13.13 9.55 -4.97
N PRO A 131 -14.08 10.19 -4.25
CA PRO A 131 -13.84 10.60 -2.88
C PRO A 131 -13.95 9.41 -1.90
N GLY A 132 -13.35 9.59 -0.73
CA GLY A 132 -13.48 8.66 0.39
C GLY A 132 -12.53 7.47 0.31
N ALA A 133 -12.67 6.57 1.28
CA ALA A 133 -11.87 5.35 1.40
C ALA A 133 -11.73 4.54 0.09
N PHE A 134 -12.77 4.49 -0.75
CA PHE A 134 -12.68 3.75 -2.02
C PHE A 134 -11.68 4.39 -3.00
N GLY A 135 -11.62 5.72 -3.08
CA GLY A 135 -10.63 6.41 -3.91
C GLY A 135 -9.21 6.18 -3.42
N VAL A 136 -9.02 6.34 -2.11
CA VAL A 136 -7.73 6.15 -1.40
C VAL A 136 -7.24 4.71 -1.47
N MET A 137 -8.12 3.71 -1.50
CA MET A 137 -7.66 2.33 -1.69
C MET A 137 -7.38 2.01 -3.16
N MET A 138 -8.13 2.61 -4.09
CA MET A 138 -8.08 2.23 -5.50
C MET A 138 -6.92 2.84 -6.28
N ASP A 139 -6.43 4.01 -5.91
CA ASP A 139 -5.24 4.58 -6.55
C ASP A 139 -4.01 3.67 -6.37
N ASP A 140 -3.81 3.13 -5.16
CA ASP A 140 -2.73 2.20 -4.83
C ASP A 140 -2.96 0.79 -5.35
N VAL A 141 -4.20 0.30 -5.35
CA VAL A 141 -4.54 -0.96 -6.03
C VAL A 141 -4.17 -0.88 -7.50
N VAL A 142 -4.49 0.23 -8.18
CA VAL A 142 -4.13 0.42 -9.59
C VAL A 142 -2.62 0.53 -9.77
N ALA A 143 -1.92 1.27 -8.91
CA ALA A 143 -0.45 1.30 -8.93
C ALA A 143 0.16 -0.11 -8.76
N GLY A 144 -0.41 -0.92 -7.86
CA GLY A 144 -0.07 -2.31 -7.65
C GLY A 144 -0.26 -3.18 -8.89
N ILE A 145 -1.42 -3.08 -9.55
CA ILE A 145 -1.71 -3.78 -10.80
C ILE A 145 -0.71 -3.37 -11.89
N MET A 146 -0.41 -2.08 -12.03
CA MET A 146 0.58 -1.59 -12.99
C MET A 146 1.97 -2.19 -12.72
N GLY A 147 2.39 -2.22 -11.45
CA GLY A 147 3.64 -2.87 -11.02
C GLY A 147 3.68 -4.35 -11.39
N ALA A 148 2.61 -5.09 -11.08
CA ALA A 148 2.47 -6.50 -11.41
C ALA A 148 2.57 -6.76 -12.92
N LEU A 149 1.85 -5.96 -13.74
CA LEU A 149 1.85 -6.11 -15.20
C LEU A 149 3.24 -5.86 -15.81
N VAL A 150 3.97 -4.85 -15.32
CA VAL A 150 5.34 -4.59 -15.79
C VAL A 150 6.26 -5.74 -15.40
N LEU A 151 6.18 -6.23 -14.17
CA LEU A 151 7.00 -7.35 -13.71
C LEU A 151 6.73 -8.63 -14.54
N LEU A 152 5.46 -8.96 -14.79
CA LEU A 152 5.08 -10.08 -15.67
C LEU A 152 5.58 -9.88 -17.10
N GLY A 153 5.55 -8.65 -17.61
CA GLY A 153 6.12 -8.30 -18.92
C GLY A 153 7.63 -8.57 -18.98
N ILE A 154 8.36 -8.22 -17.92
CA ILE A 154 9.80 -8.48 -17.80
C ILE A 154 10.09 -9.99 -17.79
N HIS A 155 9.29 -10.77 -17.05
CA HIS A 155 9.41 -12.23 -17.02
C HIS A 155 9.16 -12.86 -18.38
N THR A 156 8.08 -12.46 -19.06
CA THR A 156 7.72 -13.01 -20.38
C THR A 156 8.70 -12.61 -21.49
N ALA A 157 9.36 -11.45 -21.38
CA ALA A 157 10.42 -11.02 -22.29
C ALA A 157 11.77 -11.73 -22.04
N GLY A 158 11.91 -12.53 -20.97
CA GLY A 158 13.16 -13.20 -20.63
C GLY A 158 14.28 -12.24 -20.19
N ILE A 159 13.92 -11.02 -19.78
CA ILE A 159 14.89 -9.99 -19.37
C ILE A 159 15.52 -10.32 -18.01
N MET A 160 14.79 -11.06 -17.16
CA MET A 160 15.24 -11.45 -15.83
C MET A 160 15.13 -12.98 -15.62
N PRO A 161 16.23 -13.66 -15.27
CA PRO A 161 16.26 -15.10 -15.03
C PRO A 161 15.53 -15.49 -13.74
#